data_AF-A0A7X7C514-F1
#
_entry.id   AF-A0A7X7C514-F1
#
_cell.length_a   1.000
_cell.length_b   1.000
_cell.length_c   1.000
_cell.angle_alpha   90.00
_cell.angle_beta   90.00
_cell.angle_gamma   90.00
#
_symmetry.space_group_name_H-M   'P 1'
#
loop_
_entity.id
_entity.type
_entity.pdbx_description
1 polymer ?
#
loop_
_entity_poly.entity_id
_entity_poly.type
_entity_poly.pdbx_seq_one_letter_code
_entity_poly.pdbx_strand_id
1 'polypeptide(L)' 'EIGCYRGIRHRKGLPVRGQNTRCNARTRKGKAKTVANKKK' A
#
# COMPACT_ATOMS: atom_id res chain seq x y z
N GLU A 1 7.98 8.49 16.32
CA GLU A 1 8.75 7.80 15.26
C GLU A 1 9.31 8.83 14.28
N ILE A 2 10.53 8.60 13.79
CA ILE A 2 11.42 9.54 13.07
C ILE A 2 10.88 10.06 11.71
N GLY A 3 9.64 9.72 11.32
CA GLY A 3 9.06 10.20 10.06
C GLY A 3 9.79 9.72 8.79
N CYS A 4 10.71 8.75 8.91
CA CYS A 4 11.48 8.26 7.79
C CYS A 4 10.57 7.60 6.74
N TYR A 5 10.96 7.69 5.46
CA TYR A 5 10.18 7.14 4.34
C TYR A 5 9.83 5.66 4.55
N ARG A 6 10.80 4.87 5.03
CA ARG A 6 10.58 3.45 5.37
C ARG A 6 9.49 3.29 6.43
N GLY A 7 9.51 4.08 7.50
CA GLY A 7 8.51 4.04 8.57
C GLY A 7 7.10 4.35 8.06
N ILE A 8 6.95 5.41 7.26
CA ILE A 8 5.65 5.78 6.66
C ILE A 8 5.11 4.65 5.78
N ARG A 9 5.98 4.00 5.00
CA ARG A 9 5.61 2.88 4.13
C ARG A 9 5.25 1.63 4.92
N HIS A 10 5.95 1.34 6.02
CA HIS A 10 5.61 0.26 6.95
C HIS A 10 4.21 0.47 7.55
N ARG A 11 3.90 1.66 8.06
CA ARG A 11 2.58 2.00 8.60
C ARG A 11 1.46 1.86 7.57
N LYS A 12 1.73 2.24 6.32
CA LYS A 12 0.76 2.15 5.21
C LYS A 12 0.65 0.75 4.59
N GLY A 13 1.42 -0.24 5.05
CA GLY A 13 1.43 -1.59 4.48
C GLY A 13 1.98 -1.65 3.05
N LEU A 14 2.92 -0.77 2.70
CA LEU A 14 3.50 -0.68 1.36
C LEU A 14 4.94 -1.21 1.31
N PRO A 15 5.44 -1.67 0.15
CA PRO A 15 6.83 -2.07 -0.03
C PRO A 15 7.80 -0.91 0.28
N VAL A 16 8.93 -1.25 0.91
CA VAL A 16 9.86 -0.25 1.47
C VAL A 16 11.18 -0.14 0.69
N ARG A 17 11.46 -1.05 -0.25
CA ARG A 17 12.73 -1.12 -1.00
C ARG A 17 12.57 -0.66 -2.46
N GLY A 18 11.69 0.32 -2.70
CA GLY A 18 11.49 0.88 -4.04
C GLY A 18 10.70 0.01 -5.03
N GLN A 19 10.05 -1.07 -4.57
CA GLN A 19 9.24 -1.90 -5.47
C GLN A 19 8.02 -1.11 -6.01
N ASN A 20 7.67 -1.36 -7.28
CA ASN A 20 6.53 -0.73 -7.93
C ASN A 20 5.19 -1.14 -7.27
N THR A 21 4.35 -0.14 -6.94
CA THR A 21 3.06 -0.32 -6.27
C THR A 21 1.82 -0.07 -7.13
N ARG A 22 1.98 0.34 -8.40
CA ARG A 22 0.87 0.66 -9.29
C ARG A 22 0.08 -0.60 -9.67
N CYS A 23 0.75 -1.60 -10.24
CA CYS A 23 0.11 -2.85 -10.68
C CYS A 23 0.27 -3.99 -9.66
N ASN A 24 1.44 -4.11 -9.03
CA ASN A 24 1.82 -5.26 -8.20
C ASN A 24 1.81 -4.94 -6.69
N ALA A 25 2.57 -5.71 -5.90
CA ALA A 25 2.74 -5.63 -4.44
C ALA A 25 1.56 -6.14 -3.59
N ARG A 26 0.84 -7.16 -4.08
CA ARG A 26 -0.31 -7.77 -3.38
C ARG A 26 0.04 -8.42 -2.06
N THR A 27 1.23 -8.97 -1.92
CA THR A 27 1.72 -9.54 -0.65
C THR A 27 1.73 -8.52 0.49
N ARG A 28 2.02 -7.24 0.19
CA ARG A 28 2.03 -6.16 1.20
C ARG A 28 0.71 -5.37 1.22
N LYS A 29 0.15 -5.04 0.05
CA LYS A 29 -1.12 -4.29 -0.09
C LYS A 29 -2.36 -5.10 0.30
N GLY A 30 -2.25 -6.42 0.38
CA GLY A 30 -3.36 -7.33 0.57
C GLY A 30 -4.17 -7.55 -0.72
N LYS A 31 -5.32 -8.24 -0.56
CA LYS A 31 -6.27 -8.57 -1.64
C LYS A 31 -6.79 -7.31 -2.34
N ALA A 32 -7.33 -7.47 -3.56
CA ALA A 32 -7.94 -6.37 -4.29
C ALA A 32 -9.12 -5.81 -3.52
N LYS A 33 -9.00 -4.56 -3.06
CA LYS A 33 -10.16 -3.78 -2.65
C LYS A 33 -10.79 -3.27 -3.93
N THR A 34 -11.85 -3.93 -4.39
CA THR A 34 -12.70 -3.41 -5.45
C THR A 34 -13.35 -2.13 -4.91
N VAL A 35 -13.38 -1.06 -5.69
CA VAL A 35 -14.12 0.16 -5.33
C VAL A 35 -15.59 -0.05 -5.69
N ALA A 36 -16.20 -1.12 -5.17
CA ALA A 36 -17.60 -1.43 -5.37
C ALA A 36 -18.40 -0.93 -4.16
N ASN A 37 -18.71 0.37 -4.16
CA ASN A 37 -19.83 1.02 -3.46
C ASN A 37 -19.72 2.55 -3.55
N LYS A 38 -19.71 3.11 -4.76
CA LYS A 38 -20.30 4.45 -4.94
C LYS A 38 -21.81 4.21 -5.02
N LYS A 39 -22.52 4.44 -3.92
CA LYS A 39 -24.00 4.45 -3.93
C LYS A 39 -24.48 5.46 -4.99
N LYS A 40 -25.61 5.11 -5.60
CA LYS A 40 -26.43 5.92 -6.52
C LYS A 40 -26.63 7.34 -6.02
#